data_AF-A0A2U1NWR9-F1
#
_entry.id   AF-A0A2U1NWR9-F1
#
_cell.length_a   1.000
_cell.length_b   1.000
_cell.length_c   1.000
_cell.angle_alpha   90.00
_cell.angle_beta   90.00
_cell.angle_gamma   90.00
#
_symmetry.space_group_name_H-M   'P 1'
#
loop_
_entity.id
_entity.type
_entity.pdbx_description
1 polymer ?
#
loop_
_entity_poly.entity_id
_entity_poly.type
_entity_poly.pdbx_seq_one_letter_code
_entity_poly.pdbx_strand_id
1 'polypeptide(L)'
;MTTVFAKNPDDKTMHQVELAFFPIIAHEHFYLVVFNISKGTIVIIDNSPKAYDAKYKKECDVLKKLFSRYLASHNHEKAAEIASKKTMVMKVKWATKENVIDCGIFLMMHMEQYDVETAKNWNLELPKEGREQEIEIIKIIIKQ
;
A
#
# COMPACT_ATOMS: atom_id res chain seq x y z
N MET A 1 19.78 -18.86 13.08
CA MET A 1 18.73 -17.84 13.17
C MET A 1 17.40 -18.55 13.18
N THR A 2 16.70 -18.53 14.31
CA THR A 2 15.43 -19.22 14.53
C THR A 2 14.31 -18.44 13.84
N THR A 3 13.50 -19.11 13.02
CA THR A 3 12.40 -18.51 12.28
C THR A 3 11.33 -18.01 13.26
N VAL A 4 10.99 -16.73 13.21
CA VAL A 4 10.05 -16.07 14.14
C VAL A 4 8.57 -16.41 13.83
N PHE A 5 8.32 -17.09 12.70
CA PHE A 5 7.00 -17.56 12.31
C PHE A 5 6.90 -19.06 12.57
N ALA A 6 6.03 -19.45 13.51
CA ALA A 6 5.73 -20.86 13.74
C ALA A 6 5.15 -21.45 12.45
N LYS A 7 5.84 -22.45 11.90
CA LYS A 7 5.44 -23.10 10.65
C LYS A 7 4.26 -24.02 10.93
N ASN A 8 3.12 -23.78 10.28
CA ASN A 8 2.13 -24.82 10.05
C ASN A 8 2.38 -25.41 8.65
N PRO A 9 2.94 -26.64 8.55
CA PRO A 9 3.32 -27.23 7.26
C PRO A 9 2.13 -27.49 6.32
N ASP A 10 0.90 -27.50 6.83
CA ASP A 10 -0.33 -27.70 6.05
C ASP A 10 -1.03 -26.38 5.69
N ASP A 11 -0.51 -25.25 6.13
CA ASP A 11 -1.11 -23.93 5.86
C ASP A 11 -0.81 -23.48 4.42
N LYS A 12 -1.78 -23.72 3.54
CA LYS A 12 -1.76 -23.26 2.15
C LYS A 12 -2.55 -21.97 1.93
N THR A 13 -3.07 -21.34 2.99
CA THR A 13 -3.94 -20.17 2.85
C THR A 13 -3.24 -19.02 2.13
N MET A 14 -1.94 -18.85 2.37
CA MET A 14 -1.14 -17.83 1.70
C MET A 14 -1.04 -17.99 0.18
N HIS A 15 -1.25 -19.18 -0.38
CA HIS A 15 -1.29 -19.36 -1.84
C HIS A 15 -2.58 -18.82 -2.48
N GLN A 16 -3.62 -18.57 -1.69
CA GLN A 16 -4.90 -18.01 -2.15
C GLN A 16 -4.94 -16.48 -2.01
N VAL A 17 -3.95 -15.89 -1.35
CA VAL A 17 -3.87 -14.44 -1.14
C VAL A 17 -3.29 -13.78 -2.38
N GLU A 18 -4.08 -12.95 -3.05
CA GLU A 18 -3.62 -12.20 -4.23
C GLU A 18 -3.04 -10.83 -3.89
N LEU A 19 -3.58 -10.18 -2.86
CA LEU A 19 -3.20 -8.84 -2.43
C LEU A 19 -2.87 -8.81 -0.95
N ALA A 20 -1.85 -8.04 -0.60
CA ALA A 20 -1.58 -7.68 0.79
C ALA A 20 -1.44 -6.16 0.92
N PHE A 21 -2.19 -5.60 1.87
CA PHE A 21 -2.27 -4.17 2.15
C PHE A 21 -1.55 -3.88 3.47
N PHE A 22 -0.57 -2.99 3.43
CA PHE A 22 0.17 -2.58 4.62
C PHE A 22 -0.01 -1.08 4.84
N PRO A 23 -0.82 -0.67 5.83
CA PRO A 23 -0.83 0.71 6.27
C PRO A 23 0.50 1.01 6.97
N ILE A 24 1.20 2.04 6.50
CA ILE A 24 2.47 2.48 7.06
C ILE A 24 2.28 3.81 7.76
N ILE A 25 2.78 3.86 8.98
CA ILE A 25 2.86 5.07 9.79
C ILE A 25 4.34 5.41 9.91
N ALA A 26 4.78 6.45 9.24
CA ALA A 26 6.15 6.92 9.32
C ALA A 26 6.19 8.44 9.17
N HIS A 27 7.05 9.09 9.95
CA HIS A 27 7.21 10.55 9.92
C HIS A 27 5.88 11.30 10.09
N GLU A 28 5.06 10.86 11.06
CA GLU A 28 3.73 11.45 11.35
C GLU A 28 2.76 11.43 10.16
N HIS A 29 3.01 10.57 9.17
CA HIS A 29 2.23 10.47 7.95
C HIS A 29 1.76 9.04 7.71
N PHE A 30 0.52 8.90 7.22
CA PHE A 30 -0.07 7.63 6.84
C PHE A 30 -0.01 7.45 5.32
N TYR A 31 0.50 6.29 4.86
CA TYR A 31 0.44 5.90 3.45
C TYR A 31 0.30 4.38 3.32
N LEU A 32 -0.10 3.92 2.13
CA LEU A 32 -0.40 2.52 1.89
C LEU A 32 0.67 1.88 1.00
N VAL A 33 1.14 0.69 1.38
CA VAL A 33 1.92 -0.18 0.49
C VAL A 33 1.08 -1.39 0.12
N VAL A 34 0.86 -1.59 -1.18
CA VAL A 34 0.09 -2.71 -1.72
C VAL A 34 1.01 -3.65 -2.46
N PHE A 35 1.02 -4.91 -2.03
CA PHE A 35 1.67 -6.00 -2.74
C PHE A 35 0.60 -6.73 -3.53
N ASN A 36 0.71 -6.71 -4.85
CA ASN A 36 -0.02 -7.64 -5.69
C ASN A 36 0.87 -8.87 -5.86
N ILE A 37 0.56 -9.91 -5.10
CA ILE A 37 1.34 -11.14 -5.02
C ILE A 37 1.24 -11.90 -6.34
N SER A 38 0.03 -12.01 -6.91
CA SER A 38 -0.20 -12.75 -8.16
C SER A 38 0.59 -12.16 -9.34
N LYS A 39 0.62 -10.82 -9.48
CA LYS A 39 1.38 -10.08 -10.51
C LYS A 39 2.82 -9.77 -10.09
N GLY A 40 3.20 -10.05 -8.84
CA GLY A 40 4.50 -9.71 -8.28
C GLY A 40 4.83 -8.21 -8.33
N THR A 41 3.84 -7.33 -8.16
CA THR A 41 4.05 -5.87 -8.18
C THR A 41 3.88 -5.26 -6.79
N ILE A 42 4.53 -4.11 -6.57
CA ILE A 42 4.51 -3.39 -5.30
C ILE A 42 4.25 -1.92 -5.61
N VAL A 43 3.21 -1.37 -5.01
CA VAL A 43 2.76 0.01 -5.25
C VAL A 43 2.61 0.76 -3.93
N ILE A 44 3.10 1.99 -3.89
CA ILE A 44 2.88 2.94 -2.81
C ILE A 44 1.78 3.89 -3.23
N ILE A 45 0.79 4.08 -2.37
CA ILE A 45 -0.29 5.05 -2.53
C ILE A 45 -0.25 6.04 -1.38
N ASP A 46 -0.23 7.32 -1.73
CA ASP A 46 0.00 8.41 -0.80
C ASP A 46 -0.70 9.67 -1.32
N ASN A 47 -1.32 10.43 -0.42
CA ASN A 47 -1.88 11.74 -0.75
C ASN A 47 -0.81 12.80 -0.95
N SER A 48 0.39 12.67 -0.35
CA SER A 48 1.51 13.60 -0.52
C SER A 48 2.73 12.92 -1.16
N PRO A 49 2.62 12.42 -2.41
CA PRO A 49 3.63 11.57 -3.01
C PRO A 49 4.98 12.28 -3.19
N LYS A 50 6.07 11.58 -2.88
CA LYS A 50 7.46 12.01 -3.09
C LYS A 50 8.25 10.96 -3.88
N ALA A 51 9.51 11.27 -4.21
CA ALA A 51 10.40 10.27 -4.80
C ALA A 51 10.64 9.09 -3.83
N TYR A 52 10.79 7.88 -4.38
CA TYR A 52 10.97 6.66 -3.58
C TYR A 52 12.10 6.78 -2.55
N ASP A 53 13.28 7.19 -3.03
CA ASP A 53 14.48 7.33 -2.21
C ASP A 53 14.37 8.44 -1.16
N ALA A 54 13.48 9.42 -1.38
CA ALA A 54 13.33 10.55 -0.48
C ALA A 54 12.39 10.28 0.70
N LYS A 55 11.35 9.44 0.53
CA LYS A 55 10.29 9.26 1.55
C LYS A 55 10.04 7.82 1.99
N TYR A 56 10.22 6.83 1.12
CA TYR A 56 9.67 5.48 1.39
C TYR A 56 10.72 4.39 1.51
N LYS A 57 11.94 4.63 1.02
CA LYS A 57 12.96 3.59 0.85
C LYS A 57 13.24 2.81 2.12
N LYS A 58 13.42 3.49 3.24
CA LYS A 58 13.82 2.86 4.51
C LYS A 58 12.77 1.86 5.01
N GLU A 59 11.52 2.29 5.10
CA GLU A 59 10.40 1.49 5.59
C GLU A 59 10.01 0.41 4.58
N CYS A 60 9.96 0.76 3.29
CA CYS A 60 9.54 -0.16 2.24
C CYS A 60 10.55 -1.29 1.99
N ASP A 61 11.86 -1.00 2.03
CA ASP A 61 12.89 -2.05 1.88
C ASP A 61 12.83 -3.05 3.05
N VAL A 62 12.61 -2.56 4.29
CA VAL A 62 12.43 -3.43 5.46
C VAL A 62 11.17 -4.28 5.32
N LEU A 63 10.04 -3.66 4.95
CA LEU A 63 8.77 -4.37 4.75
C LEU A 63 8.89 -5.45 3.69
N LYS A 64 9.49 -5.14 2.52
CA LYS A 64 9.73 -6.12 1.45
C LYS A 64 10.57 -7.30 1.94
N LYS A 65 11.63 -7.04 2.68
CA LYS A 65 12.51 -8.09 3.23
C LYS A 65 11.78 -8.98 4.22
N LEU A 66 10.95 -8.42 5.09
CA LEU A 66 10.15 -9.19 6.05
C LEU A 66 9.06 -10.00 5.33
N PHE A 67 8.32 -9.37 4.42
CA PHE A 67 7.22 -10.01 3.72
C PHE A 67 7.69 -11.12 2.77
N SER A 68 8.79 -10.92 2.03
CA SER A 68 9.41 -11.99 1.22
C SER A 68 9.87 -13.18 2.06
N ARG A 69 10.43 -12.96 3.25
CA ARG A 69 10.78 -14.04 4.19
C ARG A 69 9.55 -14.79 4.69
N TYR A 70 8.47 -14.06 4.98
CA TYR A 70 7.19 -14.65 5.35
C TYR A 70 6.62 -15.51 4.21
N LEU A 71 6.63 -15.02 2.97
CA LEU A 71 6.22 -15.82 1.81
C LEU A 71 7.10 -17.05 1.61
N ALA A 72 8.42 -16.92 1.79
CA ALA A 72 9.35 -18.04 1.70
C ALA A 72 9.10 -19.11 2.79
N SER A 73 8.73 -18.71 4.02
CA SER A 73 8.40 -19.68 5.07
C SER A 73 7.13 -20.50 4.77
N HIS A 74 6.28 -20.01 3.86
CA HIS A 74 5.09 -20.69 3.35
C HIS A 74 5.34 -21.37 1.99
N ASN A 75 6.60 -21.49 1.53
CA ASN A 75 6.97 -22.03 0.21
C ASN A 75 6.26 -21.32 -0.97
N HIS A 76 5.91 -20.04 -0.81
CA HIS A 76 5.22 -19.31 -1.86
C HIS A 76 6.19 -18.91 -2.98
N GLU A 77 5.85 -19.26 -4.22
CA GLU A 77 6.67 -19.05 -5.43
C GLU A 77 7.07 -17.58 -5.69
N LYS A 78 6.32 -16.60 -5.16
CA LYS A 78 6.52 -15.17 -5.39
C LYS A 78 7.52 -14.54 -4.42
N ALA A 79 8.03 -15.29 -3.43
CA ALA A 79 8.92 -14.77 -2.41
C ALA A 79 10.17 -14.08 -2.98
N ALA A 80 10.85 -14.73 -3.94
CA ALA A 80 12.05 -14.18 -4.58
C ALA A 80 11.74 -12.99 -5.51
N GLU A 81 10.61 -13.03 -6.22
CA GLU A 81 10.16 -11.93 -7.07
C GLU A 81 9.91 -10.68 -6.23
N ILE A 82 9.14 -10.80 -5.14
CA ILE A 82 8.82 -9.67 -4.23
C ILE A 82 10.08 -9.08 -3.59
N ALA A 83 11.06 -9.91 -3.22
CA ALA A 83 12.31 -9.43 -2.64
C ALA A 83 13.07 -8.45 -3.57
N SER A 84 13.10 -8.76 -4.87
CA SER A 84 13.87 -8.02 -5.87
C SER A 84 13.06 -6.95 -6.62
N LYS A 85 11.73 -7.01 -6.62
CA LYS A 85 10.88 -6.13 -7.41
C LYS A 85 11.07 -4.65 -7.06
N LYS A 86 11.13 -3.79 -8.09
CA LYS A 86 11.09 -2.35 -7.90
C LYS A 86 9.69 -1.90 -7.42
N THR A 87 9.66 -1.10 -6.36
CA THR A 87 8.43 -0.47 -5.87
C THR A 87 8.08 0.76 -6.72
N MET A 88 6.80 0.91 -7.05
CA MET A 88 6.29 2.05 -7.79
C MET A 88 5.55 3.02 -6.87
N VAL A 89 5.86 4.31 -6.92
CA VAL A 89 5.04 5.34 -6.28
C VAL A 89 3.95 5.73 -7.26
N MET A 90 2.69 5.52 -6.88
CA MET A 90 1.54 5.82 -7.73
C MET A 90 1.41 7.33 -7.90
N LYS A 91 1.18 7.77 -9.14
CA LYS A 91 0.82 9.16 -9.43
C LYS A 91 -0.70 9.26 -9.42
N VAL A 92 -1.21 10.06 -8.50
CA VAL A 92 -2.65 10.21 -8.26
C VAL A 92 -3.08 11.65 -8.53
N LYS A 93 -4.26 11.84 -9.13
CA LYS A 93 -4.72 13.18 -9.55
C LYS A 93 -5.16 14.05 -8.38
N TRP A 94 -5.60 13.43 -7.29
CA TRP A 94 -6.11 14.05 -6.07
C TRP A 94 -5.01 14.26 -5.02
N ALA A 95 -3.73 14.07 -5.38
CA ALA A 95 -2.60 14.34 -4.48
C ALA A 95 -2.65 15.78 -3.92
N THR A 96 -2.27 15.91 -2.66
CA THR A 96 -2.27 17.13 -1.87
C THR A 96 -0.84 17.59 -1.57
N LYS A 97 -0.67 18.90 -1.41
CA LYS A 97 0.55 19.54 -0.94
C LYS A 97 0.40 20.14 0.45
N GLU A 98 -0.79 20.68 0.74
CA GLU A 98 -1.09 21.43 1.95
C GLU A 98 -1.88 20.59 2.96
N ASN A 99 -2.69 19.63 2.48
CA ASN A 99 -3.41 18.74 3.38
C ASN A 99 -2.48 17.68 4.01
N VAL A 100 -2.10 17.92 5.27
CA VAL A 100 -1.26 17.04 6.09
C VAL A 100 -2.04 16.26 7.16
N ILE A 101 -3.31 16.59 7.40
CA ILE A 101 -4.10 16.04 8.51
C ILE A 101 -4.95 14.84 8.10
N ASP A 102 -5.40 14.79 6.85
CA ASP A 102 -6.38 13.78 6.39
C ASP A 102 -5.71 12.54 5.77
N CYS A 103 -4.40 12.36 5.93
CA CYS A 103 -3.66 11.25 5.31
C CYS A 103 -4.21 9.86 5.69
N GLY A 104 -4.73 9.71 6.92
CA GLY A 104 -5.43 8.50 7.34
C GLY A 104 -6.73 8.24 6.58
N ILE A 105 -7.49 9.29 6.25
CA ILE A 105 -8.72 9.19 5.46
C ILE A 105 -8.39 8.77 4.03
N PHE A 106 -7.37 9.39 3.41
CA PHE A 106 -6.88 8.97 2.09
C PHE A 106 -6.46 7.50 2.08
N LEU A 107 -5.73 7.05 3.10
CA LEU A 107 -5.35 5.65 3.24
C LEU A 107 -6.57 4.72 3.33
N MET A 108 -7.56 5.04 4.18
CA MET A 108 -8.75 4.20 4.36
C MET A 108 -9.59 4.14 3.08
N MET A 109 -9.81 5.27 2.41
CA MET A 109 -10.48 5.32 1.10
C MET A 109 -9.79 4.41 0.08
N HIS A 110 -8.46 4.36 0.08
CA HIS A 110 -7.74 3.45 -0.79
C HIS A 110 -7.99 1.99 -0.47
N MET A 111 -7.97 1.61 0.80
CA MET A 111 -8.21 0.22 1.18
C MET A 111 -9.63 -0.23 0.86
N GLU A 112 -10.61 0.67 0.98
CA GLU A 112 -12.01 0.37 0.65
C GLU A 112 -12.23 0.19 -0.85
N GLN A 113 -11.63 1.06 -1.66
CA GLN A 113 -11.95 1.13 -3.09
C GLN A 113 -10.99 0.31 -3.96
N TYR A 114 -9.81 -0.11 -3.48
CA TYR A 114 -8.74 -0.66 -4.33
C TYR A 114 -9.20 -1.71 -5.35
N ASP A 115 -9.18 -1.34 -6.64
CA ASP A 115 -9.42 -2.26 -7.76
C ASP A 115 -8.12 -2.67 -8.46
N VAL A 116 -7.94 -3.98 -8.56
CA VAL A 116 -6.78 -4.64 -9.17
C VAL A 116 -6.75 -4.50 -10.69
N GLU A 117 -7.92 -4.36 -11.33
CA GLU A 117 -8.05 -4.27 -12.79
C GLU A 117 -7.65 -2.88 -13.31
N THR A 118 -7.99 -1.84 -12.56
CA THR A 118 -7.77 -0.44 -12.96
C THR A 118 -6.54 0.23 -12.35
N ALA A 119 -5.54 -0.49 -11.84
CA ALA A 119 -4.30 0.11 -11.28
C ALA A 119 -3.60 1.14 -12.21
N LYS A 120 -3.88 1.13 -13.53
CA LYS A 120 -3.41 2.15 -14.50
C LYS A 120 -4.34 3.37 -14.68
N ASN A 121 -5.64 3.23 -14.38
CA ASN A 121 -6.68 4.26 -14.51
C ASN A 121 -7.34 4.61 -13.15
N TRP A 122 -6.71 4.18 -12.05
CA TRP A 122 -7.26 4.28 -10.70
C TRP A 122 -7.52 5.74 -10.31
N ASN A 123 -8.77 6.05 -10.01
CA ASN A 123 -9.21 7.37 -9.57
C ASN A 123 -10.28 7.19 -8.50
N LEU A 124 -10.05 7.69 -7.28
CA LEU A 124 -11.04 7.70 -6.19
C LEU A 124 -12.26 8.62 -6.49
N GLU A 125 -12.43 9.04 -7.76
CA GLU A 125 -13.28 10.16 -8.22
C GLU A 125 -13.11 11.46 -7.42
N LEU A 126 -12.09 11.53 -6.55
CA LEU A 126 -11.80 12.71 -5.76
C LEU A 126 -11.35 13.87 -6.66
N PRO A 127 -11.87 15.09 -6.42
CA PRO A 127 -11.34 16.29 -7.04
C PRO A 127 -9.86 16.49 -6.72
N LYS A 128 -9.21 17.36 -7.49
CA LYS A 128 -7.88 17.87 -7.11
C LYS A 128 -7.97 18.64 -5.79
N GLU A 129 -6.85 18.78 -5.12
CA GLU A 129 -6.73 19.56 -3.89
C GLU A 129 -7.41 20.94 -4.03
N GLY A 130 -8.31 21.24 -3.08
CA GLY A 130 -9.13 22.44 -3.04
C GLY A 130 -10.49 22.20 -2.36
N ARG A 131 -11.34 23.24 -2.36
CA ARG A 131 -12.63 23.26 -1.65
C ARG A 131 -13.55 22.08 -1.97
N GLU A 132 -13.58 21.63 -3.22
CA GLU A 132 -14.42 20.50 -3.62
C GLU A 132 -13.92 19.19 -2.98
N GLN A 133 -12.61 18.97 -2.96
CA GLN A 133 -12.01 17.81 -2.30
C GLN A 133 -12.27 17.85 -0.79
N GLU A 134 -12.14 19.01 -0.15
CA GLU A 134 -12.47 19.19 1.27
C GLU A 134 -13.92 18.82 1.57
N ILE A 135 -14.87 19.25 0.74
CA ILE A 135 -16.28 18.92 0.89
C ILE A 135 -16.50 17.40 0.76
N GLU A 136 -15.86 16.73 -0.20
CA GLU A 136 -15.96 15.27 -0.34
C GLU A 136 -15.36 14.53 0.86
N ILE A 137 -14.21 14.97 1.37
CA ILE A 137 -13.61 14.40 2.59
C ILE A 137 -14.55 14.56 3.79
N ILE A 138 -15.14 15.75 3.99
CA ILE A 138 -16.09 16.01 5.07
C ILE A 138 -17.34 15.11 4.95
N LYS A 139 -17.87 14.92 3.73
CA LYS A 139 -19.01 14.01 3.51
C LYS A 139 -18.67 12.57 3.90
N ILE A 140 -17.44 12.13 3.65
CA ILE A 140 -16.99 10.79 4.03
C ILE A 140 -16.90 10.67 5.55
N ILE A 141 -16.34 11.67 6.24
CA ILE A 141 -16.25 11.69 7.70
C ILE A 141 -17.64 11.63 8.36
N ILE A 142 -18.62 12.38 7.85
CA ILE A 142 -19.96 12.45 8.44
C ILE A 142 -20.80 11.18 8.19
N LYS A 143 -20.46 10.40 7.16
CA LYS A 143 -21.18 9.17 6.80
C LYS A 143 -20.75 7.94 7.60
N GLN A 144 -19.67 8.02 8.38
CA GLN A 144 -19.20 6.94 9.28
C GLN A 144 -19.81 7.09 10.66
#